data_AF-A0A9W7B8D6-F1
#
_entry.id   AF-A0A9W7B8D6-F1
#
_cell.length_a   1.000
_cell.length_b   1.000
_cell.length_c   1.000
_cell.angle_alpha   90.00
_cell.angle_beta   90.00
_cell.angle_gamma   90.00
#
_symmetry.space_group_name_H-M   'P 1'
#
loop_
_entity.id
_entity.type
_entity.pdbx_description
1 polymer ?
#
loop_
_entity_poly.entity_id
_entity_poly.type
_entity_poly.pdbx_seq_one_letter_code
_entity_poly.pdbx_strand_id
1 'polypeptide(L)'
;MDSKKGAPDVPSVGEALDLIIASNCAAAKDICEEILSSHDPTSEDHTDACFLLLDIAVNTRRGMHIEAIAQSSFSEDTSRILALLEQKGNTKEDFLFRFNLYKAKVLFLLEESGAGKRVVKSLNYKMTTDGEFESCPQNMAALYLKANYEYLRANTKRALKLTLDARSTSSSSSDDPSPTEEALFYNNMGVLHMDIDKPSAALLYLSKSLSILDENSAKLPEAPEGTAGIPTPVPEVYFNSGLAAFSSGNFAEAYQCLSSAATAPTFVNRPGLWAKIGEACLGIWEELKLQYIGGDDGVSKSDGKSLGLSGNQFGVYYYLRGGAKPPVGVASEDPGSDADLEEVRSSPIPRAMHAYETAVSLVLDGGAGVDIQWLVAAVGLCYCNLEVGNYETCVVKCVEVLDAVGGIDRKQPDSGSGDEFKSAVADMRDKVQLYKLEASEMIKAQKKQITGPASTAPTLSSQAALANLSNNFLLADNLAQRAMAEGEKGAARNLVYALIQQGKSAEAEEILKSLAR
;
A
#
# COMPACT_ATOMS: atom_id res chain seq x y z
N MET A 1 1.70 55.98 -23.91
CA MET A 1 2.11 55.00 -22.88
C MET A 1 0.86 54.20 -22.56
N ASP A 2 0.49 53.29 -23.46
CA ASP A 2 -0.62 52.37 -23.23
C ASP A 2 -0.06 51.14 -22.54
N SER A 3 -0.43 51.00 -21.28
CA SER A 3 -0.12 49.86 -20.44
C SER A 3 -0.85 48.65 -21.01
N LYS A 4 -0.09 47.77 -21.67
CA LYS A 4 -0.47 46.36 -21.85
C LYS A 4 -0.75 45.81 -20.45
N LYS A 5 -2.03 45.72 -20.07
CA LYS A 5 -2.46 44.79 -19.03
C LYS A 5 -2.02 43.41 -19.50
N GLY A 6 -1.04 42.83 -18.80
CA GLY A 6 -0.64 41.45 -19.02
C GLY A 6 -1.90 40.58 -18.97
N ALA A 7 -2.13 39.81 -20.03
CA ALA A 7 -3.05 38.70 -19.93
C ALA A 7 -2.58 37.82 -18.75
N PRO A 8 -3.50 37.24 -17.96
CA PRO A 8 -3.09 36.21 -17.00
C PRO A 8 -2.28 35.17 -17.77
N ASP A 9 -1.12 34.78 -17.25
CA ASP A 9 -0.33 33.67 -17.80
C ASP A 9 -1.26 32.46 -17.86
N VAL A 10 -1.62 32.06 -19.08
CA VAL A 10 -2.47 30.90 -19.28
C VAL A 10 -1.57 29.69 -19.03
N PRO A 11 -1.94 28.80 -18.09
CA PRO A 11 -1.07 27.69 -17.75
C PRO A 11 -0.89 26.75 -18.94
N SER A 12 0.30 26.14 -19.02
CA SER A 12 0.69 25.33 -20.19
C SER A 12 0.60 23.83 -19.93
N VAL A 13 0.45 23.04 -21.01
CA VAL A 13 0.52 21.57 -20.94
C VAL A 13 1.84 21.09 -20.34
N GLY A 14 2.94 21.83 -20.58
CA GLY A 14 4.25 21.55 -19.99
C GLY A 14 4.25 21.66 -18.46
N GLU A 15 3.60 22.68 -17.89
CA GLU A 15 3.47 22.83 -16.44
C GLU A 15 2.67 21.67 -15.81
N ALA A 16 1.60 21.23 -16.48
CA ALA A 16 0.85 20.05 -16.04
C ALA A 16 1.71 18.78 -16.07
N LEU A 17 2.53 18.61 -17.11
CA LEU A 17 3.44 17.47 -17.23
C LEU A 17 4.51 17.48 -16.15
N ASP A 18 5.12 18.64 -15.87
CA ASP A 18 6.10 18.81 -14.80
C ASP A 18 5.49 18.49 -13.43
N LEU A 19 4.24 18.88 -13.19
CA LEU A 19 3.52 18.50 -11.98
C LEU A 19 3.21 17.01 -11.90
N ILE A 20 2.93 16.34 -13.03
CA ILE A 20 2.78 14.87 -13.06
C ILE A 20 4.11 14.19 -12.75
N ILE A 21 5.22 14.70 -13.28
CA ILE A 21 6.58 14.18 -13.00
C ILE A 21 6.93 14.39 -11.53
N ALA A 22 6.66 15.59 -10.99
CA ALA A 22 6.74 15.90 -9.56
C ALA A 22 5.64 15.22 -8.74
N SER A 23 4.76 14.46 -9.40
CA SER A 23 3.69 13.66 -8.82
C SER A 23 2.65 14.41 -7.98
N ASN A 24 2.47 15.68 -8.29
CA ASN A 24 1.35 16.47 -7.83
C ASN A 24 0.17 16.30 -8.81
N CYS A 25 -0.40 15.09 -8.86
CA CYS A 25 -1.49 14.76 -9.78
C CYS A 25 -2.77 15.60 -9.54
N ALA A 26 -2.99 16.08 -8.30
CA ALA A 26 -4.11 16.94 -7.97
C ALA A 26 -3.96 18.33 -8.64
N ALA A 27 -2.81 18.98 -8.45
CA ALA A 27 -2.55 20.26 -9.10
C ALA A 27 -2.45 20.12 -10.63
N ALA A 28 -1.88 19.02 -11.14
CA ALA A 28 -1.87 18.75 -12.58
C ALA A 28 -3.29 18.60 -13.14
N LYS A 29 -4.20 17.93 -12.41
CA LYS A 29 -5.62 17.83 -12.78
C LYS A 29 -6.24 19.22 -12.88
N ASP A 30 -6.02 20.07 -11.87
CA ASP A 30 -6.56 21.42 -11.84
C ASP A 30 -6.07 22.27 -13.02
N ILE A 31 -4.77 22.21 -13.35
CA ILE A 31 -4.21 22.88 -14.54
C ILE A 31 -4.84 22.35 -15.83
N CYS A 32 -4.98 21.03 -15.98
CA CYS A 32 -5.60 20.48 -17.17
C CYS A 32 -7.07 20.93 -17.32
N GLU A 33 -7.86 20.98 -16.24
CA GLU A 33 -9.23 21.52 -16.30
C GLU A 33 -9.25 23.01 -16.65
N GLU A 34 -8.28 23.79 -16.15
CA GLU A 34 -8.13 25.19 -16.55
C GLU A 34 -7.83 25.33 -18.05
N ILE A 35 -6.94 24.49 -18.60
CA ILE A 35 -6.65 24.43 -20.04
C ILE A 35 -7.92 24.07 -20.82
N LEU A 36 -8.69 23.07 -20.37
CA LEU A 36 -9.96 22.69 -21.01
C LEU A 36 -10.99 23.82 -21.02
N SER A 37 -10.99 24.68 -20.00
CA SER A 37 -11.92 25.81 -19.89
C SER A 37 -11.49 27.06 -20.67
N SER A 38 -10.18 27.25 -20.86
CA SER A 38 -9.58 28.47 -21.43
C SER A 38 -9.23 28.35 -22.92
N HIS A 39 -8.90 27.15 -23.40
CA HIS A 39 -8.48 26.92 -24.78
C HIS A 39 -9.64 26.47 -25.68
N ASP A 40 -9.53 26.76 -26.98
CA ASP A 40 -10.47 26.27 -27.99
C ASP A 40 -10.46 24.73 -28.02
N PRO A 41 -11.63 24.05 -28.00
CA PRO A 41 -11.72 22.59 -28.11
C PRO A 41 -11.00 21.97 -29.32
N THR A 42 -10.74 22.77 -30.36
CA THR A 42 -10.01 22.33 -31.55
C THR A 42 -8.48 22.37 -31.40
N SER A 43 -7.95 23.03 -30.36
CA SER A 43 -6.51 23.20 -30.15
C SER A 43 -5.81 21.86 -29.85
N GLU A 44 -4.50 21.84 -30.06
CA GLU A 44 -3.64 20.70 -29.70
C GLU A 44 -3.50 20.61 -28.18
N ASP A 45 -3.29 21.74 -27.50
CA ASP A 45 -3.23 21.82 -26.04
C ASP A 45 -4.47 21.26 -25.34
N HIS A 46 -5.67 21.51 -25.88
CA HIS A 46 -6.92 20.95 -25.35
C HIS A 46 -6.95 19.42 -25.48
N THR A 47 -6.39 18.89 -26.57
CA THR A 47 -6.31 17.44 -26.80
C THR A 47 -5.28 16.77 -25.90
N ASP A 48 -4.12 17.39 -25.74
CA ASP A 48 -3.09 16.87 -24.86
C ASP A 48 -3.52 16.96 -23.40
N ALA A 49 -4.19 18.04 -22.98
CA ALA A 49 -4.82 18.12 -21.65
C ALA A 49 -5.84 17.00 -21.42
N CYS A 50 -6.69 16.67 -22.42
CA CYS A 50 -7.60 15.53 -22.32
C CYS A 50 -6.85 14.21 -22.10
N PHE A 51 -5.78 13.97 -22.85
CA PHE A 51 -5.01 12.74 -22.69
C PHE A 51 -4.23 12.70 -21.36
N LEU A 52 -3.69 13.82 -20.89
CA LEU A 52 -3.05 13.93 -19.58
C LEU A 52 -4.04 13.65 -18.45
N LEU A 53 -5.28 14.15 -18.54
CA LEU A 53 -6.34 13.80 -17.59
C LEU A 53 -6.67 12.31 -17.62
N LEU A 54 -6.68 11.69 -18.80
CA LEU A 54 -6.84 10.23 -18.92
C LEU A 54 -5.64 9.48 -18.33
N ASP A 55 -4.41 9.97 -18.49
CA ASP A 55 -3.22 9.40 -17.83
C ASP A 55 -3.34 9.47 -16.31
N ILE A 56 -3.67 10.64 -15.75
CA ILE A 56 -3.90 10.82 -14.32
C ILE A 56 -5.00 9.85 -13.86
N ALA A 57 -6.14 9.82 -14.55
CA ALA A 57 -7.27 8.97 -14.18
C ALA A 57 -6.92 7.46 -14.26
N VAL A 58 -6.21 7.02 -15.30
CA VAL A 58 -5.79 5.62 -15.44
C VAL A 58 -4.75 5.24 -14.38
N ASN A 59 -3.74 6.07 -14.14
CA ASN A 59 -2.64 5.75 -13.22
C ASN A 59 -3.05 5.81 -11.75
N THR A 60 -3.95 6.72 -11.38
CA THR A 60 -4.55 6.76 -10.04
C THR A 60 -5.43 5.56 -9.74
N ARG A 61 -6.02 4.93 -10.77
CA ARG A 61 -6.92 3.77 -10.62
C ARG A 61 -6.26 2.41 -10.81
N ARG A 62 -5.05 2.35 -11.37
CA ARG A 62 -4.31 1.07 -11.53
C ARG A 62 -4.03 0.44 -10.16
N GLY A 63 -4.38 -0.84 -10.00
CA GLY A 63 -4.05 -1.63 -8.81
C GLY A 63 -4.95 -1.40 -7.58
N MET A 64 -6.07 -0.67 -7.72
CA MET A 64 -7.08 -0.56 -6.66
C MET A 64 -8.26 -1.50 -6.94
N HIS A 65 -8.69 -2.25 -5.92
CA HIS A 65 -10.01 -2.89 -5.96
C HIS A 65 -11.06 -1.79 -5.82
N ILE A 66 -12.00 -1.73 -6.75
CA ILE A 66 -12.86 -0.57 -6.89
C ILE A 66 -14.06 -0.66 -5.94
N GLU A 67 -14.25 0.36 -5.09
CA GLU A 67 -15.56 0.64 -4.48
C GLU A 67 -16.53 1.20 -5.52
N ALA A 68 -17.81 0.84 -5.44
CA ALA A 68 -18.84 1.26 -6.40
C ALA A 68 -18.96 2.80 -6.56
N ILE A 69 -18.72 3.58 -5.49
CA ILE A 69 -18.78 5.06 -5.51
C ILE A 69 -17.57 5.64 -6.25
N ALA A 70 -16.40 5.06 -6.04
CA ALA A 70 -15.17 5.44 -6.72
C ALA A 70 -15.24 5.06 -8.22
N GLN A 71 -15.93 3.96 -8.55
CA GLN A 71 -16.24 3.54 -9.92
C GLN A 71 -17.14 4.54 -10.64
N SER A 72 -18.20 5.04 -9.97
CA SER A 72 -19.14 5.96 -10.61
C SER A 72 -18.50 7.30 -10.94
N SER A 73 -17.73 7.88 -10.01
CA SER A 73 -16.99 9.12 -10.27
C SER A 73 -15.93 8.96 -11.37
N PHE A 74 -15.19 7.85 -11.35
CA PHE A 74 -14.23 7.55 -12.41
C PHE A 74 -14.90 7.36 -13.78
N SER A 75 -16.03 6.64 -13.81
CA SER A 75 -16.81 6.44 -15.03
C SER A 75 -17.33 7.75 -15.58
N GLU A 76 -17.83 8.66 -14.74
CA GLU A 76 -18.32 9.97 -15.14
C GLU A 76 -17.19 10.86 -15.69
N ASP A 77 -16.09 11.00 -14.94
CA ASP A 77 -14.93 11.80 -15.32
C ASP A 77 -14.35 11.32 -16.66
N THR A 78 -14.10 10.01 -16.80
CA THR A 78 -13.52 9.44 -18.03
C THR A 78 -14.48 9.46 -19.21
N SER A 79 -15.78 9.25 -18.99
CA SER A 79 -16.78 9.37 -20.06
C SER A 79 -16.87 10.79 -20.60
N ARG A 80 -16.80 11.79 -19.72
CA ARG A 80 -16.76 13.21 -20.12
C ARG A 80 -15.53 13.48 -21.00
N ILE A 81 -14.34 13.07 -20.57
CA ILE A 81 -13.09 13.33 -21.31
C ILE A 81 -13.09 12.59 -22.66
N LEU A 82 -13.53 11.33 -22.70
CA LEU A 82 -13.64 10.57 -23.94
C LEU A 82 -14.65 11.21 -24.91
N ALA A 83 -15.76 11.76 -24.41
CA ALA A 83 -16.73 12.47 -25.24
C ALA A 83 -16.15 13.76 -25.86
N LEU A 84 -15.31 14.50 -25.12
CA LEU A 84 -14.60 15.68 -25.65
C LEU A 84 -13.66 15.29 -26.80
N LEU A 85 -12.92 14.19 -26.63
CA LEU A 85 -12.04 13.66 -27.67
C LEU A 85 -12.81 13.15 -28.90
N GLU A 86 -13.98 12.51 -28.72
CA GLU A 86 -14.82 12.06 -29.83
C GLU A 86 -15.39 13.23 -30.64
N GLN A 87 -15.78 14.34 -30.00
CA GLN A 87 -16.33 15.51 -30.68
C GLN A 87 -15.34 16.18 -31.63
N LYS A 88 -14.03 16.09 -31.35
CA LYS A 88 -12.98 16.64 -32.24
C LYS A 88 -13.00 15.98 -33.63
N GLY A 89 -13.52 14.77 -33.76
CA GLY A 89 -13.69 14.08 -35.06
C GLY A 89 -12.38 13.92 -35.84
N ASN A 90 -11.24 13.87 -35.15
CA ASN A 90 -9.92 13.84 -35.77
C ASN A 90 -9.65 12.46 -36.40
N THR A 91 -9.37 12.46 -37.71
CA THR A 91 -9.12 11.25 -38.50
C THR A 91 -7.63 10.89 -38.63
N LYS A 92 -6.73 11.66 -38.01
CA LYS A 92 -5.30 11.33 -37.97
C LYS A 92 -5.08 9.96 -37.31
N GLU A 93 -4.27 9.12 -37.94
CA GLU A 93 -4.01 7.74 -37.50
C GLU A 93 -3.50 7.67 -36.06
N ASP A 94 -2.51 8.49 -35.71
CA ASP A 94 -1.92 8.53 -34.37
C ASP A 94 -2.92 8.94 -33.29
N PHE A 95 -3.80 9.90 -33.60
CA PHE A 95 -4.87 10.31 -32.70
C PHE A 95 -5.86 9.16 -32.48
N LEU A 96 -6.33 8.53 -33.56
CA LEU A 96 -7.32 7.46 -33.49
C LEU A 96 -6.77 6.23 -32.75
N PHE A 97 -5.48 5.93 -32.95
CA PHE A 97 -4.78 4.90 -32.20
C PHE A 97 -4.72 5.24 -30.72
N ARG A 98 -4.21 6.43 -30.35
CA ARG A 98 -4.10 6.90 -28.95
C ARG A 98 -5.47 6.93 -28.28
N PHE A 99 -6.48 7.49 -28.92
CA PHE A 99 -7.86 7.54 -28.44
C PHE A 99 -8.41 6.14 -28.13
N ASN A 100 -8.33 5.20 -29.08
CA ASN A 100 -8.82 3.84 -28.87
C ASN A 100 -8.00 3.08 -27.81
N LEU A 101 -6.70 3.37 -27.68
CA LEU A 101 -5.84 2.81 -26.64
C LEU A 101 -6.33 3.21 -25.24
N TYR A 102 -6.56 4.50 -24.99
CA TYR A 102 -7.10 4.96 -23.71
C TYR A 102 -8.52 4.48 -23.46
N LYS A 103 -9.38 4.51 -24.49
CA LYS A 103 -10.74 3.97 -24.39
C LYS A 103 -10.74 2.51 -23.96
N ALA A 104 -9.86 1.68 -24.52
CA ALA A 104 -9.71 0.28 -24.09
C ALA A 104 -9.20 0.16 -22.64
N LYS A 105 -8.19 0.96 -22.23
CA LYS A 105 -7.68 0.97 -20.85
C LYS A 105 -8.78 1.34 -19.83
N VAL A 106 -9.54 2.39 -20.10
CA VAL A 106 -10.65 2.83 -19.24
C VAL A 106 -11.72 1.74 -19.13
N LEU A 107 -12.12 1.14 -20.26
CA LEU A 107 -13.12 0.07 -20.26
C LEU A 107 -12.65 -1.17 -19.48
N PHE A 108 -11.36 -1.50 -19.51
CA PHE A 108 -10.83 -2.59 -18.69
C PHE A 108 -10.78 -2.24 -17.21
N LEU A 109 -10.47 -0.99 -16.84
CA LEU A 109 -10.56 -0.53 -15.46
C LEU A 109 -12.01 -0.46 -14.94
N LEU A 110 -12.98 -0.22 -15.81
CA LEU A 110 -14.42 -0.28 -15.48
C LEU A 110 -14.98 -1.71 -15.47
N GLU A 111 -14.14 -2.73 -15.69
CA GLU A 111 -14.54 -4.15 -15.82
C GLU A 111 -15.49 -4.44 -17.00
N GLU A 112 -15.64 -3.50 -17.93
CA GLU A 112 -16.44 -3.64 -19.15
C GLU A 112 -15.67 -4.39 -20.25
N SER A 113 -15.18 -5.58 -19.91
CA SER A 113 -14.29 -6.39 -20.76
C SER A 113 -14.86 -6.67 -22.16
N GLY A 114 -16.18 -6.78 -22.30
CA GLY A 114 -16.87 -6.97 -23.58
C GLY A 114 -16.78 -5.76 -24.51
N ALA A 115 -16.94 -4.55 -23.98
CA ALA A 115 -16.78 -3.31 -24.73
C ALA A 115 -15.30 -3.06 -25.07
N GLY A 116 -14.41 -3.25 -24.09
CA GLY A 116 -12.96 -3.13 -24.28
C GLY A 116 -12.43 -4.03 -25.39
N LYS A 117 -12.91 -5.28 -25.49
CA LYS A 117 -12.57 -6.20 -26.59
C LYS A 117 -12.91 -5.64 -27.98
N ARG A 118 -14.04 -4.95 -28.13
CA ARG A 118 -14.43 -4.38 -29.44
C ARG A 118 -13.47 -3.27 -29.85
N VAL A 119 -13.03 -2.45 -28.91
CA VAL A 119 -12.04 -1.39 -29.12
C VAL A 119 -10.64 -1.96 -29.39
N VAL A 120 -10.21 -2.99 -28.65
CA VAL A 120 -8.91 -3.65 -28.93
C VAL A 120 -8.88 -4.28 -30.32
N LYS A 121 -10.01 -4.77 -30.84
CA LYS A 121 -10.08 -5.24 -32.22
C LYS A 121 -9.87 -4.11 -33.23
N SER A 122 -10.37 -2.90 -33.00
CA SER A 122 -10.16 -1.78 -33.92
C SER A 122 -8.72 -1.28 -33.93
N LEU A 123 -7.94 -1.52 -32.86
CA LEU A 123 -6.50 -1.23 -32.82
C LEU A 123 -5.64 -2.12 -33.75
N ASN A 124 -6.17 -3.26 -34.22
CA ASN A 124 -5.46 -4.20 -35.10
C ASN A 124 -5.66 -3.91 -36.60
N TYR A 125 -6.32 -2.82 -36.95
CA TYR A 125 -6.57 -2.47 -38.34
C TYR A 125 -6.11 -1.03 -38.61
N LYS A 126 -5.34 -0.83 -39.68
CA LYS A 126 -4.96 0.47 -40.21
C LYS A 126 -5.92 0.85 -41.35
N MET A 127 -6.27 2.12 -41.42
CA MET A 127 -7.03 2.67 -42.54
C MET A 127 -6.01 3.13 -43.60
N THR A 128 -6.01 2.50 -44.77
CA THR A 128 -5.12 2.88 -45.87
C THR A 128 -5.58 4.21 -46.50
N THR A 129 -4.71 4.84 -47.29
CA THR A 129 -4.99 6.09 -48.03
C THR A 129 -6.21 5.99 -48.96
N ASP A 130 -6.62 4.77 -49.31
CA ASP A 130 -7.75 4.47 -50.20
C ASP A 130 -9.04 4.12 -49.43
N GLY A 131 -9.03 4.20 -48.09
CA GLY A 131 -10.17 3.90 -47.23
C GLY A 131 -10.39 2.41 -46.96
N GLU A 132 -9.51 1.53 -47.45
CA GLU A 132 -9.54 0.10 -47.14
C GLU A 132 -8.88 -0.19 -45.78
N PHE A 133 -9.44 -1.13 -45.02
CA PHE A 133 -8.91 -1.56 -43.73
C PHE A 133 -7.90 -2.69 -43.93
N GLU A 134 -6.61 -2.41 -43.73
CA GLU A 134 -5.55 -3.42 -43.73
C GLU A 134 -5.29 -3.90 -42.30
N SER A 135 -5.15 -5.20 -42.09
CA SER A 135 -4.79 -5.72 -40.77
C SER A 135 -3.36 -5.29 -40.44
N CYS A 136 -3.17 -4.59 -39.32
CA CYS A 136 -1.87 -4.32 -38.73
C CYS A 136 -1.72 -5.20 -37.48
N PRO A 137 -1.39 -6.50 -37.64
CA PRO A 137 -1.29 -7.45 -36.53
C PRO A 137 -0.08 -7.22 -35.60
N GLN A 138 0.68 -6.14 -35.79
CA GLN A 138 2.03 -5.93 -35.27
C GLN A 138 2.17 -4.65 -34.42
N ASN A 139 1.13 -4.26 -33.66
CA ASN A 139 1.29 -3.22 -32.65
C ASN A 139 1.45 -3.84 -31.26
N MET A 140 2.64 -3.67 -30.66
CA MET A 140 2.99 -4.23 -29.35
C MET A 140 1.97 -3.82 -28.25
N ALA A 141 1.58 -2.55 -28.20
CA ALA A 141 0.64 -2.06 -27.18
C ALA A 141 -0.75 -2.69 -27.33
N ALA A 142 -1.22 -2.91 -28.56
CA ALA A 142 -2.47 -3.61 -28.82
C ALA A 142 -2.41 -5.09 -28.40
N LEU A 143 -1.27 -5.76 -28.62
CA LEU A 143 -1.05 -7.14 -28.18
C LEU A 143 -1.01 -7.25 -26.66
N TYR A 144 -0.35 -6.32 -25.95
CA TYR A 144 -0.38 -6.28 -24.48
C TYR A 144 -1.78 -6.01 -23.92
N LEU A 145 -2.56 -5.10 -24.51
CA LEU A 145 -3.95 -4.89 -24.10
C LEU A 145 -4.82 -6.15 -24.30
N LYS A 146 -4.58 -6.88 -25.40
CA LYS A 146 -5.26 -8.15 -25.65
C LYS A 146 -4.81 -9.24 -24.68
N ALA A 147 -3.54 -9.28 -24.32
CA ALA A 147 -3.02 -10.18 -23.30
C ALA A 147 -3.67 -9.89 -21.94
N ASN A 148 -3.77 -8.61 -21.56
CA ASN A 148 -4.45 -8.17 -20.34
C ASN A 148 -5.94 -8.56 -20.36
N TYR A 149 -6.64 -8.37 -21.47
CA TYR A 149 -8.02 -8.84 -21.61
C TYR A 149 -8.19 -10.36 -21.37
N GLU A 150 -7.29 -11.18 -21.91
CA GLU A 150 -7.34 -12.63 -21.68
C GLU A 150 -6.94 -12.99 -20.24
N TYR A 151 -6.00 -12.25 -19.65
CA TYR A 151 -5.62 -12.37 -18.24
C TYR A 151 -6.80 -12.10 -17.30
N LEU A 152 -7.54 -11.00 -17.50
CA LEU A 152 -8.75 -10.67 -16.72
C LEU A 152 -9.87 -11.71 -16.84
N ARG A 153 -9.81 -12.62 -17.82
CA ARG A 153 -10.73 -13.76 -17.98
C ARG A 153 -10.19 -15.06 -17.41
N ALA A 154 -9.09 -15.01 -16.67
CA ALA A 154 -8.33 -16.18 -16.20
C ALA A 154 -7.87 -17.10 -17.35
N ASN A 155 -7.67 -16.57 -18.57
CA ASN A 155 -7.13 -17.31 -19.71
C ASN A 155 -5.59 -17.13 -19.79
N THR A 156 -4.88 -17.46 -18.72
CA THR A 156 -3.45 -17.15 -18.53
C THR A 156 -2.56 -17.74 -19.64
N LYS A 157 -2.90 -18.94 -20.16
CA LYS A 157 -2.18 -19.55 -21.30
C LYS A 157 -2.24 -18.69 -22.57
N ARG A 158 -3.38 -18.06 -22.84
CA ARG A 158 -3.57 -17.22 -24.03
C ARG A 158 -2.93 -15.86 -23.83
N ALA A 159 -3.02 -15.30 -22.63
CA ALA A 159 -2.31 -14.09 -22.25
C ALA A 159 -0.79 -14.26 -22.45
N LEU A 160 -0.21 -15.36 -21.96
CA LEU A 160 1.21 -15.70 -22.13
C LEU A 160 1.63 -15.73 -23.60
N LYS A 161 0.82 -16.39 -24.46
CA LYS A 161 1.09 -16.43 -25.90
C LYS A 161 1.10 -15.03 -26.53
N LEU A 162 0.12 -14.21 -26.19
CA LEU A 162 0.02 -12.84 -26.72
C LEU A 162 1.17 -11.94 -26.25
N THR A 163 1.63 -12.10 -25.01
CA THR A 163 2.82 -11.41 -24.47
C THR A 163 4.09 -11.81 -25.24
N LEU A 164 4.24 -13.09 -25.58
CA LEU A 164 5.36 -13.58 -26.41
C LEU A 164 5.28 -13.06 -27.85
N ASP A 165 4.08 -13.03 -28.43
CA ASP A 165 3.84 -12.47 -29.76
C ASP A 165 4.18 -10.95 -29.80
N ALA A 166 3.87 -10.22 -28.71
CA ALA A 166 4.20 -8.80 -28.56
C ALA A 166 5.71 -8.54 -28.59
N ARG A 167 6.50 -9.36 -27.90
CA ARG A 167 7.97 -9.29 -27.95
C ARG A 167 8.54 -9.63 -29.33
N SER A 168 7.97 -10.65 -29.98
CA SER A 168 8.43 -11.06 -31.31
C SER A 168 8.19 -9.97 -32.36
N THR A 169 7.16 -9.15 -32.14
CA THR A 169 6.81 -8.01 -32.98
C THR A 169 7.83 -6.89 -32.89
N SER A 170 8.34 -6.56 -31.70
CA SER A 170 9.38 -5.52 -31.54
C SER A 170 10.75 -5.93 -32.07
N SER A 171 11.06 -7.22 -32.08
CA SER A 171 12.28 -7.74 -32.71
C SER A 171 12.22 -7.78 -34.25
N SER A 172 11.06 -7.54 -34.85
CA SER A 172 10.85 -7.61 -36.30
C SER A 172 10.93 -6.24 -37.01
N SER A 173 10.85 -5.14 -36.24
CA SER A 173 11.32 -3.82 -36.67
C SER A 173 12.86 -3.81 -36.63
N SER A 174 13.51 -3.09 -37.54
CA SER A 174 14.97 -2.97 -37.64
C SER A 174 15.65 -2.29 -36.45
N ASP A 175 14.87 -1.89 -35.45
CA ASP A 175 15.31 -1.22 -34.24
C ASP A 175 15.28 -2.23 -33.09
N ASP A 176 16.40 -2.34 -32.36
CA ASP A 176 16.45 -3.14 -31.13
C ASP A 176 15.38 -2.62 -30.14
N PRO A 177 14.67 -3.51 -29.42
CA PRO A 177 13.64 -3.10 -28.46
C PRO A 177 14.25 -2.16 -27.43
N SER A 178 13.52 -1.09 -27.09
CA SER A 178 14.00 -0.15 -26.07
C SER A 178 14.11 -0.85 -24.71
N PRO A 179 15.01 -0.42 -23.81
CA PRO A 179 15.13 -0.98 -22.47
C PRO A 179 13.80 -1.00 -21.70
N THR A 180 12.97 0.03 -21.89
CA THR A 180 11.64 0.15 -21.29
C THR A 180 10.67 -0.92 -21.80
N GLU A 181 10.70 -1.22 -23.10
CA GLU A 181 9.87 -2.27 -23.69
C GLU A 181 10.30 -3.66 -23.23
N GLU A 182 11.61 -3.90 -23.10
CA GLU A 182 12.12 -5.17 -22.61
C GLU A 182 11.79 -5.37 -21.12
N ALA A 183 11.92 -4.33 -20.29
CA ALA A 183 11.50 -4.35 -18.90
C ALA A 183 9.99 -4.64 -18.77
N LEU A 184 9.15 -3.95 -19.55
CA LEU A 184 7.70 -4.17 -19.56
C LEU A 184 7.34 -5.61 -19.94
N PHE A 185 8.05 -6.21 -20.90
CA PHE A 185 7.86 -7.62 -21.25
C PHE A 185 8.10 -8.53 -20.04
N TYR A 186 9.23 -8.37 -19.36
CA TYR A 186 9.55 -9.22 -18.21
C TYR A 186 8.62 -8.97 -17.02
N ASN A 187 8.19 -7.74 -16.80
CA ASN A 187 7.17 -7.43 -15.79
C ASN A 187 5.87 -8.20 -16.05
N ASN A 188 5.36 -8.14 -17.28
CA ASN A 188 4.14 -8.84 -17.67
C ASN A 188 4.29 -10.37 -17.56
N MET A 189 5.46 -10.91 -17.92
CA MET A 189 5.77 -12.32 -17.70
C MET A 189 5.77 -12.67 -16.22
N GLY A 190 6.34 -11.83 -15.36
CA GLY A 190 6.30 -11.98 -13.91
C GLY A 190 4.89 -12.14 -13.37
N VAL A 191 4.00 -11.19 -13.71
CA VAL A 191 2.58 -11.23 -13.30
C VAL A 191 1.87 -12.50 -13.78
N LEU A 192 2.08 -12.89 -15.05
CA LEU A 192 1.45 -14.12 -15.58
C LEU A 192 1.97 -15.40 -14.91
N HIS A 193 3.24 -15.41 -14.48
CA HIS A 193 3.82 -16.53 -13.76
C HIS A 193 3.34 -16.62 -12.30
N MET A 194 3.00 -15.49 -11.68
CA MET A 194 2.33 -15.45 -10.38
C MET A 194 0.96 -16.12 -10.44
N ASP A 195 0.15 -15.81 -11.46
CA ASP A 195 -1.21 -16.30 -11.63
C ASP A 195 -1.31 -17.81 -11.94
N ILE A 196 -0.21 -18.44 -12.38
CA ILE A 196 -0.12 -19.90 -12.56
C ILE A 196 0.57 -20.60 -11.38
N ASP A 197 0.61 -19.96 -10.20
CA ASP A 197 1.21 -20.46 -8.95
C ASP A 197 2.70 -20.82 -9.09
N LYS A 198 3.47 -20.02 -9.85
CA LYS A 198 4.92 -20.19 -10.03
C LYS A 198 5.69 -18.96 -9.58
N PRO A 199 5.66 -18.61 -8.28
CA PRO A 199 6.21 -17.36 -7.80
C PRO A 199 7.74 -17.28 -7.94
N SER A 200 8.48 -18.40 -7.88
CA SER A 200 9.93 -18.40 -8.15
C SER A 200 10.28 -18.05 -9.60
N ALA A 201 9.46 -18.48 -10.57
CA ALA A 201 9.64 -18.09 -11.97
C ALA A 201 9.25 -16.63 -12.19
N ALA A 202 8.22 -16.15 -11.48
CA ALA A 202 7.85 -14.75 -11.51
C ALA A 202 8.98 -13.85 -11.00
N LEU A 203 9.59 -14.19 -9.86
CA LEU A 203 10.73 -13.47 -9.29
C LEU A 203 11.89 -13.37 -10.27
N LEU A 204 12.24 -14.45 -10.99
CA LEU A 204 13.30 -14.42 -12.00
C LEU A 204 13.02 -13.42 -13.13
N TYR A 205 11.76 -13.34 -13.60
CA TYR A 205 11.39 -12.37 -14.61
C TYR A 205 11.38 -10.95 -14.06
N LEU A 206 10.85 -10.74 -12.87
CA LEU A 206 10.77 -9.43 -12.22
C LEU A 206 12.15 -8.88 -11.87
N SER A 207 13.07 -9.72 -11.37
CA SER A 207 14.46 -9.33 -11.12
C SER A 207 15.18 -8.93 -12.40
N LYS A 208 14.89 -9.60 -13.52
CA LYS A 208 15.43 -9.24 -14.84
C LYS A 208 14.84 -7.91 -15.35
N SER A 209 13.58 -7.64 -15.05
CA SER A 209 12.97 -6.35 -15.34
C SER A 209 13.66 -5.23 -14.56
N LEU A 210 13.92 -5.42 -13.27
CA LEU A 210 14.62 -4.44 -12.42
C LEU A 210 16.05 -4.20 -12.92
N SER A 211 16.81 -5.27 -13.20
CA SER A 211 18.20 -5.12 -13.67
C SER A 211 18.31 -4.29 -14.95
N ILE A 212 17.37 -4.48 -15.89
CA ILE A 212 17.34 -3.69 -17.13
C ILE A 212 17.04 -2.22 -16.85
N LEU A 213 16.12 -1.93 -15.93
CA LEU A 213 15.77 -0.56 -15.56
C LEU A 213 16.92 0.13 -14.82
N ASP A 214 17.60 -0.59 -13.92
CA ASP A 214 18.75 -0.06 -13.17
C ASP A 214 19.93 0.26 -14.09
N GLU A 215 20.30 -0.68 -14.98
CA GLU A 215 21.39 -0.54 -15.95
C GLU A 215 21.14 0.59 -16.97
N ASN A 216 19.86 0.88 -17.25
CA ASN A 216 19.45 1.87 -18.25
C ASN A 216 18.81 3.11 -17.63
N SER A 217 18.91 3.31 -16.31
CA SER A 217 18.32 4.44 -15.58
C SER A 217 18.68 5.81 -16.18
N ALA A 218 19.89 5.98 -16.72
CA ALA A 218 20.34 7.20 -17.41
C ALA A 218 19.86 7.36 -18.87
N LYS A 219 19.24 6.34 -19.45
CA LYS A 219 18.80 6.27 -20.87
C LYS A 219 17.29 6.10 -21.02
N LEU A 220 16.53 6.15 -19.93
CA LEU A 220 15.08 6.03 -19.99
C LEU A 220 14.52 7.23 -20.76
N PRO A 221 13.70 7.01 -21.80
CA PRO A 221 13.22 8.09 -22.66
C PRO A 221 12.38 9.10 -21.87
N GLU A 222 12.62 10.39 -22.11
CA GLU A 222 11.69 11.46 -21.76
C GLU A 222 10.37 11.22 -22.49
N ALA A 223 9.26 11.56 -21.83
CA ALA A 223 7.92 11.35 -22.35
C ALA A 223 7.74 11.93 -23.77
N PRO A 224 7.01 11.26 -24.68
CA PRO A 224 6.56 11.90 -25.91
C PRO A 224 5.74 13.16 -25.57
N GLU A 225 6.00 14.27 -26.27
CA GLU A 225 5.29 15.55 -26.09
C GLU A 225 3.76 15.33 -26.02
N GLY A 226 3.13 15.86 -24.97
CA GLY A 226 1.69 15.79 -24.76
C GLY A 226 1.16 14.49 -24.12
N THR A 227 1.99 13.47 -23.86
CA THR A 227 1.67 12.33 -22.97
C THR A 227 2.46 12.46 -21.68
N ALA A 228 1.88 12.06 -20.53
CA ALA A 228 2.73 11.57 -19.46
C ALA A 228 3.30 10.26 -20.00
N GLY A 229 4.55 10.30 -20.48
CA GLY A 229 5.22 9.19 -21.12
C GLY A 229 5.05 7.91 -20.32
N ILE A 230 5.18 6.75 -20.99
CA ILE A 230 5.10 5.42 -20.36
C ILE A 230 5.80 5.54 -19.00
N PRO A 231 5.05 5.56 -17.87
CA PRO A 231 5.68 5.75 -16.58
C PRO A 231 6.73 4.66 -16.48
N THR A 232 7.97 5.06 -16.17
CA THR A 232 9.05 4.11 -16.00
C THR A 232 8.50 3.03 -15.08
N PRO A 233 8.43 1.76 -15.52
CA PRO A 233 7.64 0.74 -14.83
C PRO A 233 8.28 0.31 -13.50
N VAL A 234 9.26 1.07 -13.01
CA VAL A 234 10.06 0.78 -11.82
C VAL A 234 9.16 0.59 -10.60
N PRO A 235 8.23 1.50 -10.25
CA PRO A 235 7.36 1.29 -9.09
C PRO A 235 6.43 0.08 -9.26
N GLU A 236 5.88 -0.13 -10.45
CA GLU A 236 5.07 -1.32 -10.77
C GLU A 236 5.86 -2.63 -10.65
N VAL A 237 7.10 -2.65 -11.13
CA VAL A 237 7.96 -3.84 -11.08
C VAL A 237 8.35 -4.13 -9.64
N TYR A 238 8.71 -3.11 -8.85
CA TYR A 238 8.95 -3.26 -7.42
C TYR A 238 7.72 -3.79 -6.69
N PHE A 239 6.54 -3.24 -6.97
CA PHE A 239 5.30 -3.73 -6.38
C PHE A 239 5.03 -5.20 -6.73
N ASN A 240 5.12 -5.56 -8.00
CA ASN A 240 4.90 -6.94 -8.46
C ASN A 240 5.97 -7.89 -7.91
N SER A 241 7.23 -7.47 -7.83
CA SER A 241 8.33 -8.22 -7.21
C SER A 241 8.05 -8.46 -5.73
N GLY A 242 7.57 -7.44 -5.03
CA GLY A 242 7.15 -7.53 -3.63
C GLY A 242 6.02 -8.54 -3.42
N LEU A 243 4.99 -8.53 -4.28
CA LEU A 243 3.91 -9.52 -4.23
C LEU A 243 4.40 -10.96 -4.51
N ALA A 244 5.35 -11.11 -5.44
CA ALA A 244 5.93 -12.40 -5.78
C ALA A 244 6.81 -12.96 -4.65
N ALA A 245 7.62 -12.11 -4.02
CA ALA A 245 8.41 -12.44 -2.85
C ALA A 245 7.51 -12.81 -1.67
N PHE A 246 6.45 -12.02 -1.44
CA PHE A 246 5.46 -12.28 -0.39
C PHE A 246 4.80 -13.65 -0.56
N SER A 247 4.36 -13.98 -1.78
CA SER A 247 3.71 -15.27 -2.07
C SER A 247 4.69 -16.46 -2.01
N SER A 248 5.99 -16.20 -2.13
CA SER A 248 7.04 -17.20 -1.92
C SER A 248 7.39 -17.38 -0.43
N GLY A 249 6.81 -16.58 0.46
CA GLY A 249 7.16 -16.54 1.88
C GLY A 249 8.46 -15.80 2.17
N ASN A 250 9.03 -15.06 1.22
CA ASN A 250 10.22 -14.23 1.47
C ASN A 250 9.79 -12.82 1.91
N PHE A 251 9.46 -12.68 3.19
CA PHE A 251 8.88 -11.43 3.72
C PHE A 251 9.88 -10.27 3.77
N ALA A 252 11.17 -10.54 3.93
CA ALA A 252 12.22 -9.52 3.94
C ALA A 252 12.38 -8.85 2.56
N GLU A 253 12.48 -9.67 1.50
CA GLU A 253 12.54 -9.18 0.12
C GLU A 253 11.23 -8.50 -0.29
N ALA A 254 10.09 -9.03 0.17
CA ALA A 254 8.80 -8.40 -0.04
C ALA A 254 8.74 -7.00 0.58
N TYR A 255 9.20 -6.85 1.83
CA TYR A 255 9.25 -5.55 2.50
C TYR A 255 10.12 -4.55 1.73
N GLN A 256 11.33 -4.95 1.31
CA GLN A 256 12.22 -4.05 0.57
C GLN A 256 11.57 -3.58 -0.73
N CYS A 257 11.10 -4.52 -1.56
CA CYS A 257 10.47 -4.20 -2.84
C CYS A 257 9.22 -3.32 -2.68
N LEU A 258 8.34 -3.63 -1.73
CA LEU A 258 7.12 -2.84 -1.50
C LEU A 258 7.45 -1.45 -0.93
N SER A 259 8.44 -1.33 -0.06
CA SER A 259 8.89 -0.05 0.48
C SER A 259 9.53 0.82 -0.59
N SER A 260 10.35 0.23 -1.48
CA SER A 260 10.87 0.92 -2.66
C SER A 260 9.76 1.38 -3.59
N ALA A 261 8.71 0.59 -3.79
CA ALA A 261 7.53 1.03 -4.55
C ALA A 261 6.80 2.19 -3.85
N ALA A 262 6.76 2.22 -2.51
CA ALA A 262 6.13 3.29 -1.74
C ALA A 262 6.88 4.63 -1.81
N THR A 263 8.16 4.65 -2.19
CA THR A 263 8.89 5.89 -2.48
C THR A 263 8.35 6.60 -3.72
N ALA A 264 7.71 5.86 -4.63
CA ALA A 264 7.12 6.41 -5.83
C ALA A 264 5.80 7.11 -5.48
N PRO A 265 5.64 8.38 -5.82
CA PRO A 265 4.42 9.11 -5.46
C PRO A 265 3.12 8.58 -6.09
N THR A 266 3.21 7.86 -7.22
CA THR A 266 2.07 7.20 -7.87
C THR A 266 1.56 5.99 -7.07
N PHE A 267 2.36 5.49 -6.14
CA PHE A 267 2.11 4.32 -5.30
C PHE A 267 1.91 4.67 -3.82
N VAL A 268 2.54 5.75 -3.33
CA VAL A 268 2.45 6.15 -1.91
C VAL A 268 1.00 6.38 -1.44
N ASN A 269 0.11 6.78 -2.33
CA ASN A 269 -1.31 7.04 -2.01
C ASN A 269 -2.19 5.79 -2.13
N ARG A 270 -1.62 4.58 -2.24
CA ARG A 270 -2.38 3.33 -2.38
C ARG A 270 -2.48 2.62 -1.02
N PRO A 271 -3.68 2.55 -0.39
CA PRO A 271 -3.82 1.87 0.90
C PRO A 271 -3.41 0.41 0.86
N GLY A 272 -3.74 -0.29 -0.23
CA GLY A 272 -3.37 -1.70 -0.43
C GLY A 272 -1.85 -1.94 -0.43
N LEU A 273 -1.04 -0.98 -0.88
CA LEU A 273 0.42 -1.08 -0.80
C LEU A 273 0.89 -1.08 0.65
N TRP A 274 0.43 -0.09 1.42
CA TRP A 274 0.77 0.05 2.83
C TRP A 274 0.28 -1.13 3.68
N ALA A 275 -0.92 -1.64 3.40
CA ALA A 275 -1.42 -2.85 4.02
C ALA A 275 -0.49 -4.05 3.74
N LYS A 276 0.02 -4.20 2.51
CA LYS A 276 0.97 -5.26 2.15
C LYS A 276 2.35 -5.08 2.79
N ILE A 277 2.83 -3.85 2.96
CA ILE A 277 4.05 -3.55 3.74
C ILE A 277 3.86 -3.99 5.19
N GLY A 278 2.70 -3.69 5.78
CA GLY A 278 2.34 -4.13 7.13
C GLY A 278 2.33 -5.66 7.26
N GLU A 279 1.70 -6.35 6.32
CA GLU A 279 1.68 -7.83 6.30
C GLU A 279 3.08 -8.43 6.14
N ALA A 280 3.95 -7.84 5.32
CA ALA A 280 5.34 -8.29 5.20
C ALA A 280 6.11 -8.12 6.52
N CYS A 281 5.90 -7.00 7.23
CA CYS A 281 6.49 -6.80 8.56
C CYS A 281 5.99 -7.86 9.57
N LEU A 282 4.70 -8.19 9.54
CA LEU A 282 4.16 -9.26 10.39
C LEU A 282 4.75 -10.64 10.04
N GLY A 283 4.96 -10.93 8.75
CA GLY A 283 5.64 -12.15 8.32
C GLY A 283 7.08 -12.25 8.87
N ILE A 284 7.84 -11.15 8.83
CA ILE A 284 9.18 -11.08 9.45
C ILE A 284 9.09 -11.34 10.96
N TRP A 285 8.10 -10.76 11.65
CA TRP A 285 7.88 -10.99 13.08
C TRP A 285 7.60 -12.46 13.41
N GLU A 286 6.76 -13.12 12.60
CA GLU A 286 6.45 -14.54 12.78
C GLU A 286 7.67 -15.43 12.55
N GLU A 287 8.50 -15.14 11.53
CA GLU A 287 9.76 -15.85 11.32
C GLU A 287 10.71 -15.73 12.52
N LEU A 288 10.82 -14.54 13.09
CA LEU A 288 11.66 -14.30 14.28
C LEU A 288 11.13 -15.04 15.51
N LYS A 289 9.80 -15.06 15.72
CA LYS A 289 9.16 -15.85 16.78
C LYS A 289 9.50 -17.32 16.64
N LEU A 290 9.37 -17.88 15.44
CA LEU A 290 9.66 -19.29 15.17
C LEU A 290 11.12 -19.64 15.41
N GLN A 291 12.06 -18.79 15.01
CA GLN A 291 13.49 -19.01 15.23
C GLN A 291 13.85 -19.10 16.71
N TYR A 292 13.22 -18.27 17.55
CA TYR A 292 13.51 -18.26 18.98
C TYR A 292 12.80 -19.41 19.71
N ILE A 293 11.60 -19.80 19.29
CA ILE A 293 10.91 -20.98 19.84
C ILE A 293 11.65 -22.28 19.45
N GLY A 294 12.18 -22.35 18.23
CA GLY A 294 12.95 -23.49 17.73
C GLY A 294 14.42 -23.54 18.15
N GLY A 295 14.86 -22.60 18.98
CA GLY A 295 16.27 -22.38 19.32
C GLY A 295 16.92 -23.35 20.30
N ASP A 296 16.25 -24.43 20.72
CA ASP A 296 16.84 -25.41 21.66
C ASP A 296 16.95 -26.85 21.12
N ASP A 297 16.35 -27.19 19.97
CA ASP A 297 16.53 -28.53 19.40
C ASP A 297 16.58 -28.49 17.87
N GLY A 298 17.77 -28.78 17.32
CA GLY A 298 17.98 -28.90 15.88
C GLY A 298 17.11 -29.99 15.28
N VAL A 299 15.96 -29.61 14.71
CA VAL A 299 15.13 -30.48 13.89
C VAL A 299 14.66 -29.72 12.64
N SER A 300 14.86 -30.38 11.51
CA SER A 300 14.71 -29.86 10.15
C SER A 300 13.31 -29.33 9.82
N LYS A 301 13.29 -28.32 8.94
CA LYS A 301 12.09 -27.79 8.26
C LYS A 301 11.29 -28.91 7.61
N SER A 302 10.04 -29.11 8.04
CA SER A 302 9.01 -29.73 7.21
C SER A 302 7.65 -29.08 7.47
N ASP A 303 7.09 -28.59 6.37
CA ASP A 303 5.68 -28.34 6.04
C ASP A 303 4.81 -27.58 7.05
N GLY A 304 4.51 -26.34 6.65
CA GLY A 304 3.57 -25.44 7.31
C GLY A 304 2.20 -26.08 7.50
N LYS A 305 1.88 -26.36 8.77
CA LYS A 305 0.53 -26.39 9.30
C LYS A 305 0.56 -25.85 10.73
N SER A 306 -0.29 -24.86 10.94
CA SER A 306 -0.59 -24.16 12.19
C SER A 306 -0.47 -25.01 13.46
N LEU A 307 0.25 -24.49 14.45
CA LEU A 307 0.16 -24.95 15.84
C LEU A 307 -0.01 -23.71 16.72
N GLY A 308 -1.25 -23.53 17.22
CA GLY A 308 -1.51 -22.62 18.32
C GLY A 308 -0.87 -23.18 19.59
N LEU A 309 0.07 -22.43 20.18
CA LEU A 309 0.56 -22.62 21.54
C LEU A 309 0.96 -21.27 22.14
N SER A 310 0.64 -21.13 23.43
CA SER A 310 0.58 -19.93 24.28
C SER A 310 1.72 -18.91 24.14
N GLY A 311 1.40 -17.69 23.70
CA GLY A 311 2.29 -16.54 23.50
C GLY A 311 2.73 -15.77 24.76
N ASN A 312 2.72 -16.37 25.95
CA ASN A 312 2.73 -15.62 27.21
C ASN A 312 4.11 -15.14 27.72
N GLN A 313 5.19 -15.28 26.94
CA GLN A 313 6.54 -14.85 27.35
C GLN A 313 7.32 -14.05 26.30
N PHE A 314 6.85 -13.99 25.05
CA PHE A 314 7.64 -13.45 23.94
C PHE A 314 7.53 -11.95 23.72
N GLY A 315 6.31 -11.40 23.76
CA GLY A 315 6.12 -9.94 23.70
C GLY A 315 6.82 -9.22 24.87
N VAL A 316 6.96 -9.90 26.02
CA VAL A 316 7.60 -9.34 27.21
C VAL A 316 9.13 -9.34 27.10
N TYR A 317 9.75 -10.34 26.46
CA TYR A 317 11.22 -10.47 26.44
C TYR A 317 11.93 -9.49 25.49
N TYR A 318 11.29 -9.07 24.40
CA TYR A 318 11.87 -8.08 23.48
C TYR A 318 11.86 -6.66 24.07
N TYR A 319 10.80 -6.29 24.81
CA TYR A 319 10.73 -5.01 25.53
C TYR A 319 11.67 -4.94 26.74
N LEU A 320 12.07 -6.08 27.33
CA LEU A 320 12.98 -6.12 28.47
C LEU A 320 14.46 -5.84 28.14
N ARG A 321 14.88 -5.93 26.86
CA ARG A 321 16.29 -5.72 26.49
C ARG A 321 16.64 -4.30 26.07
N GLY A 322 15.68 -3.39 26.00
CA GLY A 322 15.94 -1.98 25.79
C GLY A 322 14.77 -1.15 26.31
N GLY A 323 14.99 -0.42 27.40
CA GLY A 323 14.08 0.62 27.91
C GLY A 323 13.94 1.83 26.96
N ALA A 324 14.06 1.62 25.66
CA ALA A 324 13.73 2.60 24.64
C ALA A 324 12.22 2.52 24.39
N LYS A 325 11.57 3.68 24.35
CA LYS A 325 10.22 3.82 23.78
C LYS A 325 10.16 3.06 22.44
N PRO A 326 8.99 2.53 22.01
CA PRO A 326 8.82 2.26 20.59
C PRO A 326 9.26 3.54 19.87
N PRO A 327 10.24 3.48 18.94
CA PRO A 327 10.60 4.66 18.18
C PRO A 327 9.31 5.19 17.59
N VAL A 328 8.95 6.42 17.95
CA VAL A 328 7.96 7.19 17.19
C VAL A 328 8.48 7.12 15.77
N GLY A 329 7.73 6.47 14.88
CA GLY A 329 8.19 6.06 13.56
C GLY A 329 8.88 7.20 12.83
N VAL A 330 10.20 7.27 12.96
CA VAL A 330 11.00 8.05 12.05
C VAL A 330 11.05 7.16 10.83
N ALA A 331 10.26 7.50 9.82
CA ALA A 331 10.42 6.91 8.52
C ALA A 331 11.92 6.98 8.19
N SER A 332 12.54 5.83 7.90
CA SER A 332 13.90 5.82 7.38
C SER A 332 13.99 6.83 6.24
N GLU A 333 15.09 7.57 6.18
CA GLU A 333 15.35 8.51 5.08
C GLU A 333 15.33 7.80 3.71
N ASP A 334 15.56 6.48 3.70
CA ASP A 334 15.50 5.62 2.52
C ASP A 334 14.75 4.30 2.81
N PRO A 335 13.40 4.29 2.65
CA PRO A 335 12.57 3.12 2.86
C PRO A 335 12.90 1.99 1.88
N GLY A 336 13.07 0.77 2.41
CA GLY A 336 13.42 -0.42 1.62
C GLY A 336 14.92 -0.62 1.39
N SER A 337 15.78 0.28 1.86
CA SER A 337 17.23 0.07 1.92
C SER A 337 17.59 -1.09 2.86
N ASP A 338 18.81 -1.63 2.73
CA ASP A 338 19.33 -2.66 3.64
C ASP A 338 19.37 -2.16 5.10
N ALA A 339 19.65 -0.87 5.30
CA ALA A 339 19.66 -0.27 6.64
C ALA A 339 18.24 -0.22 7.24
N ASP A 340 17.25 0.17 6.44
CA ASP A 340 15.84 0.16 6.84
C ASP A 340 15.35 -1.27 7.12
N LEU A 341 15.74 -2.25 6.30
CA LEU A 341 15.40 -3.66 6.53
C LEU A 341 15.99 -4.18 7.84
N GLU A 342 17.23 -3.84 8.18
CA GLU A 342 17.84 -4.22 9.46
C GLU A 342 17.11 -3.59 10.66
N GLU A 343 16.64 -2.35 10.53
CA GLU A 343 15.78 -1.73 11.54
C GLU A 343 14.47 -2.51 11.71
N VAL A 344 13.81 -2.87 10.59
CA VAL A 344 12.58 -3.67 10.62
C VAL A 344 12.79 -5.05 11.20
N ARG A 345 13.91 -5.72 10.89
CA ARG A 345 14.27 -7.00 11.51
C ARG A 345 14.47 -6.88 13.02
N SER A 346 14.94 -5.74 13.50
CA SER A 346 15.09 -5.48 14.93
C SER A 346 13.76 -5.19 15.63
N SER A 347 12.82 -4.55 14.93
CA SER A 347 11.55 -4.07 15.49
C SER A 347 10.44 -4.04 14.43
N PRO A 348 9.89 -5.21 14.04
CA PRO A 348 8.95 -5.29 12.92
C PRO A 348 7.56 -4.74 13.26
N ILE A 349 7.11 -4.87 14.51
CA ILE A 349 5.74 -4.49 14.91
C ILE A 349 5.49 -2.98 14.82
N PRO A 350 6.37 -2.07 15.30
CA PRO A 350 6.16 -0.64 15.13
C PRO A 350 6.10 -0.22 13.65
N ARG A 351 6.91 -0.84 12.79
CA ARG A 351 6.85 -0.57 11.34
C ARG A 351 5.53 -1.05 10.73
N ALA A 352 5.06 -2.24 11.12
CA ALA A 352 3.75 -2.74 10.72
C ALA A 352 2.62 -1.80 11.15
N MET A 353 2.65 -1.32 12.40
CA MET A 353 1.67 -0.35 12.91
C MET A 353 1.63 0.92 12.08
N HIS A 354 2.79 1.52 11.80
CA HIS A 354 2.87 2.71 10.97
C HIS A 354 2.28 2.47 9.58
N ALA A 355 2.66 1.36 8.93
CA ALA A 355 2.14 1.02 7.61
C ALA A 355 0.60 0.87 7.61
N TYR A 356 0.04 0.18 8.60
CA TYR A 356 -1.41 0.03 8.68
C TYR A 356 -2.15 1.33 9.05
N GLU A 357 -1.56 2.19 9.89
CA GLU A 357 -2.12 3.52 10.19
C GLU A 357 -2.16 4.40 8.94
N THR A 358 -1.08 4.39 8.15
CA THR A 358 -1.04 5.07 6.85
C THR A 358 -2.11 4.52 5.90
N ALA A 359 -2.25 3.20 5.80
CA ALA A 359 -3.30 2.58 4.98
C ALA A 359 -4.72 3.01 5.42
N VAL A 360 -5.01 2.98 6.73
CA VAL A 360 -6.32 3.41 7.26
C VAL A 360 -6.57 4.89 6.97
N SER A 361 -5.58 5.77 7.18
CA SER A 361 -5.71 7.20 6.88
C SER A 361 -6.05 7.42 5.41
N LEU A 362 -5.30 6.80 4.50
CA LEU A 362 -5.51 6.96 3.06
C LEU A 362 -6.91 6.52 2.61
N VAL A 363 -7.48 5.47 3.20
CA VAL A 363 -8.86 5.07 2.88
C VAL A 363 -9.85 6.12 3.38
N LEU A 364 -9.71 6.57 4.63
CA LEU A 364 -10.62 7.55 5.24
C LEU A 364 -10.55 8.92 4.55
N ASP A 365 -9.34 9.38 4.21
CA ASP A 365 -9.09 10.65 3.53
C ASP A 365 -9.60 10.64 2.09
N GLY A 366 -9.59 9.46 1.44
CA GLY A 366 -10.15 9.26 0.11
C GLY A 366 -11.67 9.37 0.03
N GLY A 367 -12.35 9.55 1.17
CA GLY A 367 -13.82 9.55 1.26
C GLY A 367 -14.45 8.20 0.90
N ALA A 368 -13.61 7.17 0.76
CA ALA A 368 -14.03 5.80 0.56
C ALA A 368 -14.72 5.30 1.83
N GLY A 369 -15.70 4.43 1.65
CA GLY A 369 -16.36 3.77 2.77
C GLY A 369 -15.40 2.81 3.48
N VAL A 370 -15.95 2.05 4.42
CA VAL A 370 -15.24 0.89 4.95
C VAL A 370 -15.17 -0.17 3.84
N ASP A 371 -13.99 -0.34 3.25
CA ASP A 371 -13.70 -1.35 2.23
C ASP A 371 -12.82 -2.49 2.76
N ILE A 372 -12.44 -3.40 1.86
CA ILE A 372 -11.57 -4.54 2.22
C ILE A 372 -10.15 -4.10 2.59
N GLN A 373 -9.64 -3.01 2.00
CA GLN A 373 -8.28 -2.54 2.27
C GLN A 373 -8.20 -1.92 3.67
N TRP A 374 -9.21 -1.13 4.03
CA TRP A 374 -9.41 -0.64 5.39
C TRP A 374 -9.54 -1.80 6.37
N LEU A 375 -10.35 -2.81 6.03
CA LEU A 375 -10.57 -3.94 6.93
C LEU A 375 -9.28 -4.73 7.19
N VAL A 376 -8.52 -5.05 6.15
CA VAL A 376 -7.20 -5.71 6.29
C VAL A 376 -6.27 -4.89 7.18
N ALA A 377 -6.17 -3.57 6.94
CA ALA A 377 -5.30 -2.71 7.72
C ALA A 377 -5.75 -2.57 9.18
N ALA A 378 -7.05 -2.43 9.43
CA ALA A 378 -7.60 -2.28 10.76
C ALA A 378 -7.49 -3.57 11.59
N VAL A 379 -7.69 -4.75 10.96
CA VAL A 379 -7.41 -6.06 11.58
C VAL A 379 -5.93 -6.19 11.91
N GLY A 380 -5.04 -5.77 11.01
CA GLY A 380 -3.60 -5.72 11.24
C GLY A 380 -3.24 -4.86 12.45
N LEU A 381 -3.84 -3.68 12.61
CA LEU A 381 -3.65 -2.82 13.78
C LEU A 381 -4.12 -3.46 15.08
N CYS A 382 -5.22 -4.22 15.06
CA CYS A 382 -5.69 -4.95 16.22
C CYS A 382 -4.63 -5.96 16.68
N TYR A 383 -4.08 -6.73 15.75
CA TYR A 383 -3.00 -7.68 16.03
C TYR A 383 -1.73 -7.00 16.54
N CYS A 384 -1.28 -5.92 15.91
CA CYS A 384 -0.10 -5.19 16.40
C CYS A 384 -0.28 -4.66 17.83
N ASN A 385 -1.46 -4.12 18.17
CA ASN A 385 -1.73 -3.64 19.53
C ASN A 385 -1.78 -4.78 20.55
N LEU A 386 -2.27 -5.95 20.15
CA LEU A 386 -2.24 -7.16 20.97
C LEU A 386 -0.78 -7.56 21.28
N GLU A 387 0.07 -7.60 20.25
CA GLU A 387 1.47 -8.00 20.33
C GLU A 387 2.34 -7.02 21.14
N VAL A 388 2.11 -5.71 21.02
CA VAL A 388 2.79 -4.68 21.84
C VAL A 388 2.34 -4.73 23.30
N GLY A 389 1.21 -5.38 23.61
CA GLY A 389 0.64 -5.39 24.96
C GLY A 389 -0.24 -4.18 25.28
N ASN A 390 -0.63 -3.41 24.26
CA ASN A 390 -1.60 -2.31 24.36
C ASN A 390 -3.04 -2.86 24.37
N TYR A 391 -3.36 -3.71 25.35
CA TYR A 391 -4.59 -4.50 25.36
C TYR A 391 -5.87 -3.64 25.37
N GLU A 392 -5.87 -2.51 26.06
CA GLU A 392 -7.05 -1.61 26.09
C GLU A 392 -7.32 -1.01 24.70
N THR A 393 -6.28 -0.48 24.05
CA THR A 393 -6.35 0.03 22.68
C THR A 393 -6.74 -1.07 21.69
N CYS A 394 -6.20 -2.28 21.87
CA CYS A 394 -6.57 -3.45 21.06
C CYS A 394 -8.07 -3.74 21.15
N VAL A 395 -8.65 -3.78 22.37
CA VAL A 395 -10.09 -4.01 22.55
C VAL A 395 -10.93 -2.92 21.91
N VAL A 396 -10.54 -1.64 22.06
CA VAL A 396 -11.25 -0.51 21.44
C VAL A 396 -11.24 -0.65 19.91
N LYS A 397 -10.06 -0.83 19.30
CA LYS A 397 -9.94 -1.02 17.84
C LYS A 397 -10.72 -2.25 17.34
N CYS A 398 -10.70 -3.35 18.09
CA CYS A 398 -11.49 -4.54 17.73
C CYS A 398 -13.00 -4.24 17.71
N VAL A 399 -13.50 -3.45 18.66
CA VAL A 399 -14.92 -3.05 18.67
C VAL A 399 -15.24 -2.18 17.47
N GLU A 400 -14.40 -1.19 17.15
CA GLU A 400 -14.57 -0.33 15.98
C GLU A 400 -14.64 -1.14 14.68
N VAL A 401 -13.74 -2.12 14.52
CA VAL A 401 -13.72 -3.01 13.35
C VAL A 401 -14.97 -3.88 13.28
N LEU A 402 -15.41 -4.46 14.40
CA LEU A 402 -16.60 -5.30 14.45
C LEU A 402 -17.89 -4.52 14.13
N ASP A 403 -17.99 -3.29 14.62
CA ASP A 403 -19.11 -2.39 14.33
C ASP A 403 -19.14 -2.01 12.85
N ALA A 404 -17.97 -1.70 12.27
CA ALA A 404 -17.81 -1.39 10.85
C ALA A 404 -18.23 -2.59 9.96
N VAL A 405 -17.74 -3.79 10.27
CA VAL A 405 -18.08 -5.04 9.58
C VAL A 405 -19.58 -5.36 9.68
N GLY A 406 -20.20 -5.13 10.83
CA GLY A 406 -21.65 -5.30 11.01
C GLY A 406 -22.48 -4.35 10.14
N GLY A 407 -21.91 -3.22 9.71
CA GLY A 407 -22.49 -2.30 8.74
C GLY A 407 -22.38 -2.78 7.29
N ILE A 408 -21.32 -3.51 6.93
CA ILE A 408 -21.07 -4.04 5.57
C ILE A 408 -22.07 -5.14 5.21
N ASP A 409 -22.31 -6.09 6.13
CA ASP A 409 -23.25 -7.21 5.94
C ASP A 409 -24.69 -6.75 5.61
N ARG A 410 -25.06 -5.52 6.00
CA ARG A 410 -26.41 -4.98 5.82
C ARG A 410 -26.63 -4.27 4.48
N LYS A 411 -25.56 -3.91 3.75
CA LYS A 411 -25.63 -2.98 2.61
C LYS A 411 -25.47 -3.63 1.22
N GLN A 412 -25.04 -4.90 1.13
CA GLN A 412 -24.71 -5.53 -0.16
C GLN A 412 -25.87 -6.40 -0.71
N PRO A 413 -26.33 -6.17 -1.96
CA PRO A 413 -27.32 -7.04 -2.63
C PRO A 413 -26.68 -8.33 -3.17
N ASP A 414 -27.49 -9.39 -3.30
CA ASP A 414 -27.10 -10.76 -3.71
C ASP A 414 -26.61 -10.86 -5.17
N SER A 415 -25.44 -10.30 -5.49
CA SER A 415 -24.71 -10.63 -6.73
C SER A 415 -23.71 -11.77 -6.47
N GLY A 416 -23.76 -12.81 -7.31
CA GLY A 416 -23.07 -14.10 -7.11
C GLY A 416 -21.54 -14.11 -7.11
N SER A 417 -20.86 -12.95 -7.17
CA SER A 417 -19.41 -12.83 -6.88
C SER A 417 -19.13 -12.53 -5.40
N GLY A 418 -20.17 -12.38 -4.56
CA GLY A 418 -20.04 -12.01 -3.15
C GLY A 418 -19.62 -13.12 -2.20
N ASP A 419 -19.56 -14.39 -2.62
CA ASP A 419 -19.33 -15.51 -1.69
C ASP A 419 -17.90 -15.56 -1.15
N GLU A 420 -16.89 -15.34 -1.99
CA GLU A 420 -15.48 -15.27 -1.56
C GLU A 420 -15.23 -14.05 -0.66
N PHE A 421 -15.81 -12.91 -1.03
CA PHE A 421 -15.74 -11.68 -0.23
C PHE A 421 -16.39 -11.86 1.14
N LYS A 422 -17.62 -12.40 1.19
CA LYS A 422 -18.32 -12.72 2.45
C LYS A 422 -17.52 -13.70 3.30
N SER A 423 -16.90 -14.70 2.69
CA SER A 423 -16.03 -15.65 3.38
C SER A 423 -14.80 -14.95 3.98
N ALA A 424 -14.14 -14.05 3.23
CA ALA A 424 -12.99 -13.30 3.72
C ALA A 424 -13.36 -12.35 4.86
N VAL A 425 -14.49 -11.64 4.76
CA VAL A 425 -15.01 -10.76 5.82
C VAL A 425 -15.36 -11.56 7.08
N ALA A 426 -15.94 -12.76 6.93
CA ALA A 426 -16.24 -13.65 8.05
C ALA A 426 -14.95 -14.12 8.76
N ASP A 427 -13.93 -14.54 8.02
CA ASP A 427 -12.63 -14.93 8.58
C ASP A 427 -11.97 -13.77 9.35
N MET A 428 -12.01 -12.55 8.80
CA MET A 428 -11.49 -11.37 9.48
C MET A 428 -12.27 -11.03 10.76
N ARG A 429 -13.61 -11.17 10.74
CA ARG A 429 -14.46 -11.00 11.92
C ARG A 429 -14.07 -11.97 13.03
N ASP A 430 -13.87 -13.24 12.70
CA ASP A 430 -13.52 -14.28 13.66
C ASP A 430 -12.14 -14.02 14.29
N LYS A 431 -11.16 -13.59 13.48
CA LYS A 431 -9.84 -13.15 13.96
C LYS A 431 -9.94 -11.98 14.94
N VAL A 432 -10.73 -10.95 14.61
CA VAL A 432 -10.89 -9.78 15.50
C VAL A 432 -11.58 -10.16 16.81
N GLN A 433 -12.56 -11.07 16.78
CA GLN A 433 -13.18 -11.58 18.01
C GLN A 433 -12.16 -12.32 18.88
N LEU A 434 -11.27 -13.11 18.27
CA LEU A 434 -10.21 -13.81 18.98
C LEU A 434 -9.23 -12.81 19.63
N TYR A 435 -8.75 -11.81 18.89
CA TYR A 435 -7.85 -10.78 19.42
C TYR A 435 -8.49 -9.99 20.58
N LYS A 436 -9.77 -9.64 20.43
CA LYS A 436 -10.54 -8.98 21.49
C LYS A 436 -10.65 -9.83 22.75
N LEU A 437 -10.90 -11.13 22.60
CA LEU A 437 -11.00 -12.06 23.72
C LEU A 437 -9.66 -12.17 24.44
N GLU A 438 -8.58 -12.41 23.69
CA GLU A 438 -7.23 -12.55 24.23
C GLU A 438 -6.78 -11.27 24.97
N ALA A 439 -6.95 -10.09 24.35
CA ALA A 439 -6.66 -8.82 25.01
C ALA A 439 -7.49 -8.63 26.29
N SER A 440 -8.77 -9.01 26.28
CA SER A 440 -9.64 -8.92 27.46
C SER A 440 -9.19 -9.85 28.59
N GLU A 441 -8.71 -11.05 28.27
CA GLU A 441 -8.14 -11.97 29.25
C GLU A 441 -6.85 -11.45 29.84
N MET A 442 -5.99 -10.84 29.02
CA MET A 442 -4.75 -10.19 29.49
C MET A 442 -5.02 -9.01 30.41
N ILE A 443 -6.02 -8.17 30.10
CA ILE A 443 -6.46 -7.08 31.01
C ILE A 443 -6.94 -7.66 32.35
N LYS A 444 -7.73 -8.74 32.33
CA LYS A 444 -8.20 -9.40 33.57
C LYS A 444 -7.03 -9.96 34.38
N ALA A 445 -6.04 -10.57 33.72
CA ALA A 445 -4.86 -11.13 34.35
C ALA A 445 -4.00 -10.02 35.01
N GLN A 446 -3.77 -8.91 34.30
CA GLN A 446 -3.07 -7.73 34.84
C GLN A 446 -3.78 -7.16 36.06
N LYS A 447 -5.11 -6.99 36.00
CA LYS A 447 -5.91 -6.53 37.15
C LYS A 447 -5.82 -7.48 38.35
N LYS A 448 -5.86 -8.79 38.11
CA LYS A 448 -5.76 -9.81 39.17
C LYS A 448 -4.41 -9.74 39.90
N GLN A 449 -3.31 -9.55 39.16
CA GLN A 449 -1.98 -9.38 39.75
C GLN A 449 -1.90 -8.14 40.65
N ILE A 450 -2.60 -7.06 40.31
CA ILE A 450 -2.64 -5.83 41.12
C ILE A 450 -3.47 -6.02 42.41
N THR A 451 -4.50 -6.87 42.39
CA THR A 451 -5.42 -7.07 43.53
C THR A 451 -5.05 -8.22 44.48
N GLY A 452 -3.96 -8.95 44.23
CA GLY A 452 -3.52 -10.07 45.08
C GLY A 452 -2.99 -9.62 46.46
N PRO A 453 -3.10 -10.44 47.52
CA PRO A 453 -2.61 -10.08 48.84
C PRO A 453 -1.08 -9.91 48.81
N ALA A 454 -0.60 -8.74 49.23
CA ALA A 454 0.81 -8.40 49.38
C ALA A 454 1.46 -9.26 50.48
N SER A 455 1.87 -10.47 50.13
CA SER A 455 2.63 -11.33 51.03
C SER A 455 3.78 -11.96 50.26
N THR A 456 4.85 -11.18 50.17
CA THR A 456 6.30 -11.52 50.13
C THR A 456 7.03 -10.47 49.27
N ALA A 457 8.21 -10.06 49.75
CA ALA A 457 8.99 -8.96 49.19
C ALA A 457 9.27 -9.15 47.69
N PRO A 458 9.33 -8.04 46.92
CA PRO A 458 9.50 -8.09 45.47
C PRO A 458 10.85 -8.71 45.08
N THR A 459 10.86 -9.89 44.46
CA THR A 459 12.02 -10.44 43.73
C THR A 459 12.32 -9.59 42.50
N LEU A 460 13.56 -9.61 41.97
CA LEU A 460 13.98 -8.82 40.79
C LEU A 460 13.01 -8.88 39.58
N SER A 461 12.23 -9.95 39.41
CA SER A 461 11.20 -10.03 38.36
C SER A 461 10.00 -9.09 38.56
N SER A 462 9.68 -8.71 39.79
CA SER A 462 8.61 -7.78 40.12
C SER A 462 9.02 -6.30 40.00
N GLN A 463 10.33 -6.02 40.01
CA GLN A 463 10.86 -4.70 39.59
C GLN A 463 10.69 -4.50 38.07
N ALA A 464 10.78 -5.56 37.27
CA ALA A 464 10.44 -5.53 35.84
C ALA A 464 8.93 -5.35 35.60
N ALA A 465 8.07 -5.95 36.45
CA ALA A 465 6.63 -5.71 36.42
C ALA A 465 6.26 -4.26 36.81
N LEU A 466 6.97 -3.67 37.78
CA LEU A 466 6.84 -2.26 38.16
C LEU A 466 7.25 -1.31 37.01
N ALA A 467 8.26 -1.66 36.21
CA ALA A 467 8.63 -0.89 35.02
C ALA A 467 7.52 -0.92 33.95
N ASN A 468 6.82 -2.05 33.77
CA ASN A 468 5.64 -2.15 32.89
C ASN A 468 4.44 -1.34 33.40
N LEU A 469 4.27 -1.21 34.71
CA LEU A 469 3.19 -0.44 35.34
C LEU A 469 3.43 1.09 35.26
N SER A 470 4.67 1.53 35.05
CA SER A 470 5.06 2.94 34.96
C SER A 470 4.56 3.67 33.71
N ASN A 471 4.06 2.96 32.70
CA ASN A 471 3.50 3.58 31.49
C ASN A 471 2.05 4.07 31.68
N ASN A 472 1.44 3.86 32.85
CA ASN A 472 0.05 4.20 33.13
C ASN A 472 -0.04 5.39 34.12
N PHE A 473 -0.31 6.60 33.61
CA PHE A 473 -0.25 7.87 34.36
C PHE A 473 -1.15 7.88 35.62
N LEU A 474 -2.35 7.33 35.53
CA LEU A 474 -3.30 7.25 36.66
C LEU A 474 -2.82 6.28 37.76
N LEU A 475 -1.99 5.30 37.38
CA LEU A 475 -1.49 4.27 38.28
C LEU A 475 -0.20 4.72 38.97
N ALA A 476 0.64 5.47 38.26
CA ALA A 476 1.82 6.12 38.82
C ALA A 476 1.43 7.12 39.93
N ASP A 477 0.39 7.93 39.73
CA ASP A 477 -0.10 8.88 40.75
C ASP A 477 -0.68 8.18 41.99
N ASN A 478 -1.48 7.12 41.80
CA ASN A 478 -2.02 6.33 42.91
C ASN A 478 -0.94 5.55 43.69
N LEU A 479 0.07 5.03 43.01
CA LEU A 479 1.22 4.37 43.65
C LEU A 479 2.12 5.38 44.36
N ALA A 480 2.26 6.59 43.84
CA ALA A 480 2.98 7.69 44.50
C ALA A 480 2.30 8.10 45.81
N GLN A 481 0.98 8.31 45.76
CA GLN A 481 0.19 8.70 46.93
C GLN A 481 0.23 7.61 48.01
N ARG A 482 0.23 6.32 47.62
CA ARG A 482 0.42 5.19 48.55
C ARG A 482 1.84 5.10 49.11
N ALA A 483 2.87 5.21 48.27
CA ALA A 483 4.26 5.18 48.73
C ALA A 483 4.59 6.36 49.67
N MET A 484 3.96 7.53 49.45
CA MET A 484 4.04 8.67 50.36
C MET A 484 3.31 8.43 51.68
N ALA A 485 2.16 7.73 51.66
CA ALA A 485 1.44 7.33 52.87
C ALA A 485 2.20 6.26 53.70
N GLU A 486 2.99 5.40 53.03
CA GLU A 486 3.74 4.30 53.65
C GLU A 486 5.20 4.67 53.99
N GLY A 487 5.65 5.90 53.66
CA GLY A 487 6.98 6.42 54.01
C GLY A 487 8.13 5.86 53.17
N GLU A 488 7.84 5.23 52.02
CA GLU A 488 8.84 4.61 51.16
C GLU A 488 9.55 5.64 50.26
N LYS A 489 10.56 6.31 50.83
CA LYS A 489 11.37 7.34 50.14
C LYS A 489 12.04 6.87 48.84
N GLY A 490 12.24 5.57 48.67
CA GLY A 490 12.84 4.98 47.47
C GLY A 490 11.93 5.03 46.24
N ALA A 491 10.65 4.71 46.41
CA ALA A 491 9.67 4.71 45.31
C ALA A 491 9.37 6.15 44.84
N ALA A 492 9.22 7.08 45.78
CA ALA A 492 9.00 8.49 45.46
C ALA A 492 10.21 9.12 44.74
N ARG A 493 11.44 8.71 45.08
CA ARG A 493 12.66 9.13 44.38
C ARG A 493 12.69 8.62 42.94
N ASN A 494 12.34 7.36 42.70
CA ASN A 494 12.29 6.80 41.34
C ASN A 494 11.22 7.49 40.47
N LEU A 495 10.08 7.87 41.07
CA LEU A 495 9.05 8.65 40.39
C LEU A 495 9.52 10.06 40.01
N VAL A 496 10.22 10.75 40.92
CA VAL A 496 10.83 12.06 40.62
C VAL A 496 11.81 11.96 39.46
N TYR A 497 12.65 10.91 39.43
CA TYR A 497 13.56 10.68 38.30
C TYR A 497 12.81 10.42 36.98
N ALA A 498 11.71 9.65 37.03
CA ALA A 498 10.88 9.39 35.85
C ALA A 498 10.21 10.68 35.33
N LEU A 499 9.67 11.52 36.21
CA LEU A 499 9.06 12.81 35.84
C LEU A 499 10.06 13.80 35.24
N ILE A 500 11.29 13.84 35.78
CA ILE A 500 12.38 14.65 35.23
C ILE A 500 12.78 14.16 33.82
N GLN A 501 12.89 12.84 33.61
CA GLN A 501 13.18 12.28 32.28
C GLN A 501 12.06 12.52 31.26
N GLN A 502 10.83 12.76 31.73
CA GLN A 502 9.68 13.13 30.90
C GLN A 502 9.54 14.65 30.69
N GLY A 503 10.48 15.47 31.18
CA GLY A 503 10.45 16.94 31.03
C GLY A 503 9.45 17.66 31.93
N LYS A 504 8.87 16.98 32.93
CA LYS A 504 7.84 17.51 33.83
C LYS A 504 8.42 17.97 35.17
N SER A 505 9.33 18.95 35.11
CA SER A 505 10.11 19.39 36.26
C SER A 505 9.28 20.01 37.39
N ALA A 506 8.14 20.66 37.09
CA ALA A 506 7.29 21.29 38.11
C ALA A 506 6.57 20.28 39.02
N GLU A 507 6.08 19.18 38.45
CA GLU A 507 5.42 18.09 39.18
C GLU A 507 6.43 17.31 40.03
N ALA A 508 7.63 17.07 39.48
CA ALA A 508 8.75 16.48 40.21
C ALA A 508 9.17 17.35 41.42
N GLU A 509 9.16 18.67 41.26
CA GLU A 509 9.49 19.62 42.33
C GLU A 509 8.44 19.63 43.45
N GLU A 510 7.16 19.49 43.12
CA GLU A 510 6.07 19.41 44.11
C GLU A 510 6.16 18.13 44.97
N ILE A 511 6.49 17.00 44.35
CA ILE A 511 6.74 15.74 45.05
C ILE A 511 8.00 15.83 45.92
N LEU A 512 9.07 16.46 45.44
CA LEU A 512 10.26 16.69 46.27
C LEU A 512 9.98 17.62 47.47
N LYS A 513 9.15 18.66 47.29
CA LYS A 513 8.74 19.57 48.38
C LYS A 513 7.87 18.88 49.42
N SER A 514 7.03 17.92 49.03
CA SER A 514 6.21 17.14 49.96
C SER A 514 7.03 16.08 50.71
N LEU A 515 8.06 15.49 50.10
CA LEU A 515 9.00 14.57 50.76
C LEU A 515 9.95 15.26 51.75
N ALA A 516 10.17 16.57 51.59
CA ALA A 516 11.04 17.38 52.44
C ALA A 516 10.34 17.95 53.69
N ARG A 517 9.00 17.94 53.72
CA ARG A 517 8.18 18.26 54.89
C ARG A 517 7.95 17.01 55.73
#